data_AF-A0A2T0RXZ2-F1
#
_entry.id   AF-A0A2T0RXZ2-F1
#
_cell.length_a   1.000
_cell.length_b   1.000
_cell.length_c   1.000
_cell.angle_alpha   90.00
_cell.angle_beta   90.00
_cell.angle_gamma   90.00
#
_symmetry.space_group_name_H-M   'P 1'
#
loop_
_entity.id
_entity.type
_entity.pdbx_description
1 polymer ?
#
loop_
_entity_poly.entity_id
_entity_poly.type
_entity_poly.pdbx_seq_one_letter_code
_entity_poly.pdbx_strand_id
1 'polypeptide(L)'
;MTKTVCIVEDQADYRFIFGKLLNPGPARAVHLFESGMALLDQLDDLERRPDLILLDLHMPHQTGYQTLQRLKAHAHASIKTIPVVIMSALAEANEINECYRAGANSFLRK
;
A
#
# COMPACT_ATOMS: atom_id res chain seq x y z
N MET A 1 -4.30 -0.46 -21.49
CA MET A 1 -5.01 -0.74 -20.22
C MET A 1 -4.60 0.28 -19.18
N THR A 2 -5.55 0.85 -18.45
CA THR A 2 -5.28 1.78 -17.34
C THR A 2 -4.60 1.01 -16.19
N LYS A 3 -3.49 1.56 -15.67
CA LYS A 3 -2.79 1.00 -14.51
C LYS A 3 -3.41 1.52 -13.22
N THR A 4 -3.57 0.67 -12.22
CA THR A 4 -4.24 1.02 -10.96
C THR A 4 -3.25 0.99 -9.81
N VAL A 5 -3.17 2.07 -9.05
CA VAL A 5 -2.32 2.18 -7.84
C VAL A 5 -3.21 2.47 -6.64
N CYS A 6 -3.05 1.68 -5.58
CA CYS A 6 -3.67 1.97 -4.29
C CYS A 6 -2.65 2.66 -3.39
N ILE A 7 -3.07 3.69 -2.67
CA ILE A 7 -2.27 4.41 -1.68
C ILE A 7 -2.97 4.29 -0.33
N VAL A 8 -2.25 3.82 0.67
CA VAL A 8 -2.74 3.69 2.05
C VAL A 8 -1.92 4.61 2.95
N GLU A 9 -2.58 5.62 3.50
CA GLU A 9 -1.97 6.70 4.29
C GLU A 9 -3.05 7.30 5.19
N ASP A 10 -2.84 7.30 6.51
CA ASP A 10 -3.84 7.75 7.47
C ASP A 10 -3.92 9.27 7.55
N GLN A 11 -2.80 9.98 7.32
CA GLN A 11 -2.78 11.43 7.35
C GLN A 11 -3.40 12.01 6.06
N ALA A 12 -4.53 12.70 6.22
CA ALA A 12 -5.31 13.22 5.09
C ALA A 12 -4.50 14.11 4.13
N ASP A 13 -3.57 14.93 4.66
CA ASP A 13 -2.75 15.84 3.86
C ASP A 13 -1.76 15.07 2.96
N TYR A 14 -1.03 14.09 3.52
CA TYR A 14 -0.14 13.25 2.73
C TYR A 14 -0.91 12.39 1.73
N ARG A 15 -2.05 11.82 2.15
CA ARG A 15 -2.93 11.06 1.26
C ARG A 15 -3.39 11.88 0.06
N PHE A 16 -3.76 13.15 0.29
CA PHE A 16 -4.15 14.07 -0.77
C PHE A 16 -2.98 14.42 -1.71
N ILE A 17 -1.82 14.77 -1.15
CA ILE A 17 -0.62 15.14 -1.92
C ILE A 17 -0.17 13.98 -2.82
N PHE A 18 -0.05 12.77 -2.26
CA PHE A 18 0.34 11.59 -3.05
C PHE A 18 -0.70 11.25 -4.11
N GLY A 19 -1.99 11.38 -3.79
CA GLY A 19 -3.07 11.23 -4.77
C GLY A 19 -2.96 12.19 -5.95
N LYS A 20 -2.53 13.43 -5.73
CA LYS A 20 -2.29 14.41 -6.80
C LYS A 20 -1.02 14.11 -7.60
N LEU A 21 0.10 13.84 -6.92
CA LEU A 21 1.39 13.61 -7.57
C LEU A 21 1.39 12.34 -8.44
N LEU A 22 0.72 11.29 -7.97
CA LEU A 22 0.76 9.97 -8.62
C LEU A 22 -0.37 9.75 -9.62
N ASN A 23 -1.28 10.72 -9.78
CA ASN A 23 -2.35 10.70 -10.77
C ASN A 23 -2.06 11.67 -11.94
N PRO A 24 -1.18 11.31 -12.88
CA PRO A 24 -0.78 12.20 -13.99
C PRO A 24 -1.84 12.31 -15.10
N GLY A 25 -3.04 11.71 -14.94
CA GLY A 25 -4.10 11.72 -15.94
C GLY A 25 -4.61 10.31 -16.31
N PRO A 26 -5.31 10.16 -17.46
CA PRO A 26 -6.20 9.02 -17.74
C PRO A 26 -5.49 7.67 -17.88
N ALA A 27 -4.16 7.64 -17.98
CA ALA A 27 -3.37 6.42 -18.07
C ALA A 27 -3.25 5.66 -16.73
N ARG A 28 -3.52 6.32 -15.60
CA ARG A 28 -3.41 5.72 -14.27
C ARG A 28 -4.57 6.09 -13.36
N ALA A 29 -5.22 5.08 -12.81
CA ALA A 29 -6.19 5.24 -11.73
C ALA A 29 -5.46 5.18 -10.39
N VAL A 30 -5.80 6.08 -9.47
CA VAL A 30 -5.28 6.10 -8.10
C VAL A 30 -6.45 5.99 -7.15
N HIS A 31 -6.43 4.97 -6.28
CA HIS A 31 -7.38 4.79 -5.19
C HIS A 31 -6.71 5.09 -3.87
N LEU A 32 -7.39 5.84 -3.02
CA LEU A 32 -6.87 6.32 -1.74
C LEU A 32 -7.60 5.62 -0.61
N PHE A 33 -6.85 5.12 0.37
CA PHE A 33 -7.36 4.45 1.55
C PHE A 33 -6.76 5.10 2.80
N GLU A 34 -7.57 5.20 3.85
CA GLU A 34 -7.14 5.77 5.12
C GLU A 34 -6.58 4.75 6.10
N SER A 35 -6.75 3.46 5.81
CA SER A 35 -6.26 2.38 6.65
C SER A 35 -6.01 1.12 5.84
N GLY A 36 -5.17 0.25 6.39
CA GLY A 36 -4.94 -1.08 5.83
C GLY A 36 -6.19 -1.95 5.80
N MET A 37 -7.10 -1.79 6.78
CA MET A 37 -8.38 -2.51 6.78
C MET A 37 -9.27 -2.09 5.62
N ALA A 38 -9.43 -0.79 5.39
CA ALA A 38 -10.23 -0.30 4.26
C ALA A 38 -9.71 -0.81 2.90
N LEU A 39 -8.37 -0.93 2.76
CA LEU A 39 -7.78 -1.56 1.58
C LEU A 39 -8.13 -3.05 1.49
N LEU A 40 -7.97 -3.81 2.57
CA LEU A 40 -8.21 -5.26 2.58
C LEU A 40 -9.67 -5.59 2.25
N ASP A 41 -10.62 -4.91 2.91
CA ASP A 41 -12.05 -5.08 2.67
C ASP A 41 -12.38 -4.83 1.18
N GLN A 42 -11.80 -3.77 0.60
CA GLN A 42 -12.01 -3.46 -0.81
C GLN A 42 -11.38 -4.49 -1.76
N LEU A 43 -10.24 -5.09 -1.40
CA LEU A 43 -9.55 -6.08 -2.25
C LEU A 43 -10.32 -7.39 -2.40
N ASP A 44 -11.13 -7.74 -1.41
CA ASP A 44 -11.99 -8.91 -1.46
C ASP A 44 -13.15 -8.73 -2.45
N ASP A 45 -13.68 -7.50 -2.56
CA ASP A 45 -14.79 -7.17 -3.46
C ASP A 45 -14.38 -6.81 -4.89
N LEU A 46 -13.09 -6.55 -5.13
CA LEU A 46 -12.62 -6.12 -6.46
C LEU A 46 -12.57 -7.30 -7.45
N GLU A 47 -13.13 -7.11 -8.65
CA GLU A 47 -12.92 -8.04 -9.76
C GLU A 47 -11.49 -7.96 -10.30
N ARG A 48 -10.90 -6.76 -10.29
CA ARG A 48 -9.54 -6.49 -10.79
C ARG A 48 -8.62 -6.01 -9.67
N ARG A 49 -7.47 -6.65 -9.54
CA ARG A 49 -6.44 -6.28 -8.54
C ARG A 49 -5.65 -5.04 -8.97
N PRO A 50 -5.21 -4.21 -8.00
CA PRO A 50 -4.30 -3.11 -8.30
C PRO A 50 -2.96 -3.63 -8.81
N ASP A 51 -2.31 -2.84 -9.66
CA ASP A 51 -0.99 -3.13 -10.19
C ASP A 51 0.12 -2.84 -9.15
N LEU A 52 -0.18 -2.00 -8.14
CA LEU A 52 0.76 -1.60 -7.09
C LEU A 52 -0.01 -1.10 -5.86
N ILE A 53 0.51 -1.40 -4.67
CA ILE A 53 0.12 -0.79 -3.40
C ILE A 53 1.30 0.03 -2.87
N LEU A 54 1.05 1.31 -2.58
CA LEU A 54 1.90 2.15 -1.75
C LEU A 54 1.31 2.19 -0.35
N LEU A 55 2.09 1.79 0.64
CA LEU A 55 1.59 1.55 1.99
C LEU A 55 2.46 2.29 3.00
N ASP A 56 1.87 3.22 3.73
CA ASP A 56 2.56 3.86 4.84
C ASP A 56 2.88 2.85 5.94
N LEU A 57 4.09 2.90 6.49
CA LEU A 57 4.54 1.96 7.52
C LEU A 57 3.86 2.22 8.87
N HIS A 58 3.80 3.49 9.26
CA HIS A 58 3.37 3.91 10.59
C HIS A 58 1.98 4.54 10.52
N MET A 59 0.96 3.73 10.79
CA MET A 59 -0.44 4.16 10.89
C MET A 59 -1.01 3.79 12.27
N PRO A 60 -1.97 4.55 12.81
CA PRO A 60 -2.63 4.24 14.06
C PRO A 60 -3.48 2.97 13.94
N HIS A 61 -3.65 2.26 15.06
CA HIS A 61 -4.42 1.01 15.20
C HIS A 61 -3.84 -0.19 14.46
N GLN A 62 -3.79 -0.15 13.13
CA GLN A 62 -3.19 -1.18 12.29
C GLN A 62 -2.03 -0.61 11.51
N THR A 63 -0.83 -1.11 11.78
CA THR A 63 0.37 -0.62 11.11
C THR A 63 0.43 -1.08 9.64
N GLY A 64 1.20 -0.36 8.83
CA GLY A 64 1.54 -0.81 7.49
C GLY A 64 2.22 -2.18 7.49
N TYR A 65 3.06 -2.45 8.49
CA TYR A 65 3.71 -3.75 8.62
C TYR A 65 2.70 -4.89 8.81
N GLN A 66 1.71 -4.72 9.71
CA GLN A 66 0.65 -5.71 9.91
C GLN A 66 -0.21 -5.89 8.63
N THR A 67 -0.46 -4.80 7.92
CA THR A 67 -1.20 -4.81 6.64
C THR A 67 -0.42 -5.59 5.58
N LEU A 68 0.89 -5.36 5.45
CA LEU A 68 1.78 -6.11 4.56
C LEU A 68 1.73 -7.60 4.86
N GLN A 69 1.85 -7.99 6.14
CA GLN A 69 1.77 -9.40 6.53
C GLN A 69 0.44 -10.05 6.11
N ARG A 70 -0.68 -9.36 6.33
CA ARG A 70 -2.01 -9.83 5.91
C ARG A 70 -2.12 -9.99 4.39
N LEU A 71 -1.64 -9.00 3.62
CA LEU A 71 -1.59 -9.07 2.17
C LEU A 71 -0.78 -10.29 1.70
N LYS A 72 0.41 -10.50 2.25
CA LYS A 72 1.30 -11.60 1.82
C LYS A 72 0.89 -12.98 2.38
N ALA A 73 0.05 -13.02 3.40
CA ALA A 73 -0.58 -14.24 3.91
C ALA A 73 -1.96 -14.54 3.29
N HIS A 74 -2.47 -13.67 2.41
CA HIS A 74 -3.81 -13.79 1.86
C HIS A 74 -4.05 -15.13 1.15
N ALA A 75 -5.25 -15.70 1.33
CA ALA A 75 -5.62 -16.99 0.71
C ALA A 75 -5.68 -16.89 -0.82
N HIS A 76 -6.14 -15.76 -1.34
CA HIS A 76 -6.17 -15.50 -2.78
C HIS A 76 -4.78 -15.13 -3.31
N ALA A 77 -4.22 -15.99 -4.17
CA ALA A 77 -2.91 -15.80 -4.77
C ALA A 77 -2.76 -14.45 -5.48
N SER A 78 -3.82 -13.99 -6.17
CA SER A 78 -3.83 -12.71 -6.88
C SER A 78 -3.67 -11.49 -5.97
N ILE A 79 -4.09 -11.57 -4.70
CA ILE A 79 -3.88 -10.53 -3.68
C ILE A 79 -2.47 -10.64 -3.12
N LYS A 80 -2.07 -11.86 -2.76
CA LYS A 80 -0.75 -12.15 -2.20
C LYS A 80 0.41 -11.70 -3.10
N THR A 81 0.23 -11.77 -4.41
CA THR A 81 1.27 -11.39 -5.39
C THR A 81 1.27 -9.90 -5.74
N ILE A 82 0.34 -9.08 -5.23
CA ILE A 82 0.34 -7.65 -5.53
C ILE A 82 1.66 -7.03 -5.05
N PRO A 83 2.37 -6.26 -5.90
CA PRO A 83 3.56 -5.54 -5.48
C PRO A 83 3.22 -4.52 -4.39
N VAL A 84 3.97 -4.54 -3.29
CA VAL A 84 3.81 -3.58 -2.18
C VAL A 84 5.11 -2.81 -2.01
N VAL A 85 5.03 -1.49 -2.07
CA VAL A 85 6.12 -0.58 -1.71
C VAL A 85 5.75 0.11 -0.41
N ILE A 86 6.61 -0.05 0.59
CA ILE A 86 6.44 0.63 1.87
C ILE A 86 6.94 2.07 1.73
N MET A 87 6.22 3.01 2.32
CA MET A 87 6.63 4.40 2.47
C MET A 87 6.73 4.72 3.96
N SER A 88 7.74 5.48 4.39
CA SER A 88 7.78 6.01 5.76
C SER A 88 8.64 7.26 5.86
N ALA A 89 8.27 8.21 6.71
CA ALA A 89 9.12 9.36 7.04
C ALA A 89 10.30 8.96 7.94
N LEU A 90 10.07 7.99 8.83
CA LEU A 90 11.06 7.48 9.77
C LEU A 90 11.03 5.96 9.77
N ALA A 91 12.18 5.33 9.66
CA ALA A 91 12.31 3.89 9.82
C ALA A 91 13.77 3.55 10.10
N GLU A 92 13.96 2.71 11.10
CA GLU A 92 15.26 2.13 11.44
C GLU A 92 15.63 1.01 10.46
N ALA A 93 16.92 0.71 10.34
CA ALA A 93 17.41 -0.33 9.44
C ALA A 93 16.76 -1.70 9.70
N ASN A 94 16.46 -2.01 10.97
CA ASN A 94 15.80 -3.27 11.31
C ASN A 94 14.34 -3.32 10.80
N GLU A 95 13.56 -2.24 10.96
CA GLU A 95 12.18 -2.17 10.45
C GLU A 95 12.13 -2.33 8.93
N ILE A 96 13.07 -1.69 8.21
CA ILE A 96 13.18 -1.82 6.76
C ILE A 96 13.46 -3.28 6.36
N ASN A 97 14.41 -3.93 7.04
CA ASN A 97 14.75 -5.33 6.79
C ASN A 97 13.56 -6.27 7.11
N GLU A 98 12.81 -5.99 8.16
CA GLU A 98 11.60 -6.76 8.51
C GLU A 98 10.52 -6.62 7.43
N CYS A 99 10.33 -5.43 6.86
CA CYS A 99 9.41 -5.23 5.74
C CYS A 99 9.80 -6.08 4.52
N TYR A 100 11.09 -6.09 4.15
CA TYR A 100 11.57 -6.92 3.05
C TYR A 100 11.37 -8.42 3.33
N ARG A 101 11.68 -8.89 4.54
CA ARG A 101 11.44 -10.29 4.94
C ARG A 101 9.96 -10.66 4.90
N ALA A 102 9.08 -9.71 5.23
CA ALA A 102 7.63 -9.89 5.14
C ALA A 102 7.09 -9.84 3.69
N GLY A 103 7.94 -9.55 2.70
CA GLY A 103 7.60 -9.61 1.27
C GLY A 103 7.32 -8.25 0.62
N ALA A 104 7.73 -7.14 1.24
CA ALA A 104 7.75 -5.85 0.55
C ALA A 104 8.67 -5.91 -0.68
N ASN A 105 8.25 -5.28 -1.77
CA ASN A 105 9.02 -5.23 -3.02
C ASN A 105 10.02 -4.08 -3.02
N SER A 106 9.74 -3.00 -2.29
CA SER A 106 10.63 -1.87 -2.10
C SER A 106 10.25 -1.08 -0.84
N PHE A 107 11.14 -0.18 -0.42
CA PHE A 107 10.96 0.74 0.68
C PHE A 107 11.39 2.13 0.25
N LEU A 108 10.55 3.14 0.45
CA LEU A 108 10.81 4.54 0.14
C LEU A 108 10.76 5.38 1.42
N ARG A 109 11.73 6.27 1.58
CA ARG A 109 11.67 7.31 2.62
C ARG A 109 10.90 8.52 2.08
N LYS A 110 9.92 8.98 2.86
CA LYS A 110 9.10 10.18 2.57
C LYS A 110 9.92 11.45 2.72
#